data_AF-A0A091SEP9-F1
#
_entry.id   AF-A0A091SEP9-F1
#
_cell.length_a   1.000
_cell.length_b   1.000
_cell.length_c   1.000
_cell.angle_alpha   90.00
_cell.angle_beta   90.00
_cell.angle_gamma   90.00
#
_symmetry.space_group_name_H-M   'P 1'
#
loop_
_entity.id
_entity.type
_entity.pdbx_description
1 polymer ?
#
loop_
_entity_poly.entity_id
_entity_poly.type
_entity_poly.pdbx_seq_one_letter_code
_entity_poly.pdbx_strand_id
1 'polypeptide(L)'
;AKKLGITDVPAEVVTFISHATQNRLRTVIEKVTVITQHRMESYKDDEWYEQATDVRSQLKFFEQLERLEKQRKDEQEREILLKAAKSRSRQEDPEQARLKQKAKEMQQQELAQMRQRDANLTALAAIGPRKKRKLDSPGLLTIGGE
;
A
#
# COMPACT_ATOMS: atom_id res chain seq x y z
N ALA A 1 38.00 6.33 21.41
CA ALA A 1 39.03 6.99 22.22
C ALA A 1 40.35 6.20 22.22
N LYS A 2 40.46 5.07 22.94
CA LYS A 2 41.73 4.31 23.06
C LYS A 2 42.36 3.86 21.74
N LYS A 3 41.55 3.42 20.76
CA LYS A 3 42.03 3.07 19.41
C LYS A 3 42.58 4.26 18.60
N LEU A 4 42.27 5.50 19.02
CA LEU A 4 42.76 6.75 18.43
C LEU A 4 43.87 7.39 19.30
N GLY A 5 44.45 6.63 20.24
CA GLY A 5 45.50 7.12 21.14
C GLY A 5 45.02 7.93 22.36
N ILE A 6 43.70 8.11 22.54
CA ILE A 6 43.15 8.84 23.71
C ILE A 6 43.03 7.86 24.89
N THR A 7 43.88 8.05 25.91
CA THR A 7 44.03 7.16 27.06
C THR A 7 42.99 7.37 28.14
N ASP A 8 42.64 8.63 28.44
CA ASP A 8 41.63 9.01 29.43
C ASP A 8 40.82 10.24 28.98
N VAL A 9 39.58 10.36 29.46
CA VAL A 9 38.69 11.49 29.20
C VAL A 9 38.12 11.96 30.54
N PRO A 10 38.34 13.23 30.94
CA PRO A 10 37.82 13.74 32.20
C PRO A 10 36.31 13.58 32.32
N ALA A 11 35.83 13.17 33.49
CA ALA A 11 34.41 12.95 33.75
C ALA A 11 33.56 14.21 33.48
N GLU A 12 34.09 15.40 33.77
CA GLU A 12 33.43 16.69 33.50
C GLU A 12 33.13 16.89 32.01
N VAL A 13 34.03 16.48 31.12
CA VAL A 13 33.84 16.59 29.67
C VAL A 13 32.72 15.66 29.21
N VAL A 14 32.66 14.44 29.77
CA VAL A 14 31.58 13.48 29.48
C VAL A 14 30.24 14.04 29.97
N THR A 15 30.20 14.60 31.18
CA THR A 15 29.01 15.25 31.74
C THR A 15 28.56 16.44 30.88
N PHE A 16 29.49 17.28 30.43
CA PHE A 16 29.18 18.40 29.54
C PHE A 16 28.61 17.94 28.19
N ILE A 17 29.21 16.91 27.57
CA ILE A 17 28.69 16.31 26.32
C ILE A 17 27.30 15.69 26.56
N SER A 18 27.08 15.05 27.71
CA SER A 18 25.76 14.53 28.10
C SER A 18 24.72 15.65 28.14
N HIS A 19 25.04 16.78 28.78
CA HIS A 19 24.15 17.96 28.80
C HIS A 19 23.92 18.55 27.40
N ALA A 20 24.96 18.66 26.58
CA ALA A 20 24.82 19.12 25.19
C ALA A 20 23.92 18.17 24.38
N THR A 21 24.04 16.86 24.60
CA THR A 21 23.20 15.82 23.99
C THR A 21 21.76 15.95 24.46
N GLN A 22 21.54 16.11 25.78
CA GLN A 22 20.21 16.37 26.34
C GLN A 22 19.57 17.62 25.73
N ASN A 23 20.33 18.72 25.59
CA ASN A 23 19.84 19.95 24.99
C ASN A 23 19.47 19.73 23.51
N ARG A 24 20.29 18.99 22.77
CA ARG A 24 19.97 18.62 21.38
C ARG A 24 18.70 17.78 21.30
N LEU A 25 18.50 16.83 22.21
CA LEU A 25 17.29 16.02 22.28
C LEU A 25 16.06 16.89 22.61
N ARG A 26 16.19 17.86 23.52
CA ARG A 26 15.13 18.84 23.81
C ARG A 26 14.72 19.59 22.54
N THR A 27 15.66 20.11 21.76
CA THR A 27 15.37 20.78 20.48
C THR A 27 14.67 19.86 19.48
N VAL A 28 15.06 18.58 19.42
CA VAL A 28 14.37 17.60 18.56
C VAL A 28 12.94 17.39 19.02
N ILE A 29 12.71 17.25 20.32
CA ILE A 29 11.37 17.09 20.91
C ILE A 29 10.51 18.34 20.62
N GLU A 30 11.04 19.54 20.80
CA GLU A 30 10.33 20.79 20.47
C GLU A 30 9.86 20.80 19.01
N LYS A 31 10.72 20.39 18.06
CA LYS A 31 10.33 20.27 16.65
C LYS A 31 9.24 19.22 16.42
N VAL A 32 9.34 18.07 17.09
CA VAL A 32 8.32 17.02 17.02
C VAL A 32 6.99 17.49 17.60
N THR A 33 7.01 18.29 18.66
CA THR A 33 5.82 18.91 19.25
C THR A 33 5.14 19.84 18.24
N VAL A 34 5.89 20.71 17.54
CA VAL A 34 5.34 21.57 16.48
C VAL A 34 4.72 20.74 15.36
N ILE A 35 5.41 19.70 14.89
CA ILE A 35 4.86 18.79 13.86
C ILE A 35 3.58 18.13 14.34
N THR A 36 3.52 17.73 15.61
CA THR A 36 2.34 17.09 16.19
C THR A 36 1.17 18.06 16.28
N GLN A 37 1.42 19.31 16.69
CA GLN A 37 0.42 20.37 16.72
C GLN A 37 -0.17 20.60 15.32
N HIS A 38 0.66 20.79 14.30
CA HIS A 38 0.18 20.94 12.90
C HIS A 38 -0.63 19.74 12.40
N ARG A 39 -0.38 18.52 12.92
CA ARG A 39 -1.14 17.32 12.54
C ARG A 39 -2.46 17.18 13.28
N MET A 40 -2.55 17.71 14.51
CA MET A 40 -3.75 17.69 15.33
C MET A 40 -4.69 18.84 14.99
N GLU A 41 -4.15 19.93 14.44
CA GLU A 41 -4.91 21.09 14.02
C GLU A 41 -5.87 20.71 12.88
N SER A 42 -7.17 20.80 13.16
CA SER A 42 -8.24 20.47 12.22
C SER A 42 -9.20 21.64 12.16
N TYR A 43 -9.11 22.41 11.08
CA TYR A 43 -10.00 23.55 10.80
C TYR A 43 -11.31 23.14 10.11
N LYS A 44 -11.57 21.84 9.96
CA LYS A 44 -12.73 21.34 9.19
C LYS A 44 -14.07 21.73 9.80
N ASP A 45 -14.10 21.97 11.10
CA ASP A 45 -15.31 22.29 11.87
C ASP A 45 -15.26 23.73 12.43
N ASP A 46 -14.28 24.55 12.00
CA ASP A 46 -14.14 25.93 12.45
C ASP A 46 -14.89 26.87 11.50
N GLU A 47 -15.90 27.57 12.04
CA GLU A 47 -16.82 28.45 11.30
C GLU A 47 -16.10 29.61 10.59
N TRP A 48 -14.88 29.96 11.03
CA TRP A 48 -14.08 31.04 10.45
C TRP A 48 -13.17 30.61 9.29
N TYR A 49 -13.08 29.29 9.00
CA TYR A 49 -12.19 28.75 7.98
C TYR A 49 -12.96 28.03 6.88
N GLU A 50 -12.68 28.39 5.62
CA GLU A 50 -13.19 27.68 4.45
C GLU A 50 -12.05 27.02 3.67
N GLN A 51 -12.33 25.85 3.09
CA GLN A 51 -11.37 25.16 2.25
C GLN A 51 -11.17 25.93 0.92
N ALA A 52 -10.02 26.59 0.78
CA ALA A 52 -9.69 27.34 -0.44
C ALA A 52 -9.56 26.44 -1.69
N THR A 53 -8.96 25.24 -1.55
CA THR A 53 -8.82 24.28 -2.66
C THR A 53 -8.88 22.83 -2.17
N ASP A 54 -9.49 21.95 -2.97
CA ASP A 54 -9.53 20.50 -2.72
C ASP A 54 -8.64 19.71 -3.69
N VAL A 55 -7.32 19.97 -3.62
CA VAL A 55 -6.31 19.31 -4.46
C VAL A 55 -6.34 17.78 -4.28
N ARG A 56 -6.69 17.29 -3.08
CA ARG A 56 -6.73 15.84 -2.82
C ARG A 56 -7.82 15.14 -3.60
N SER A 57 -9.02 15.72 -3.68
CA SER A 57 -10.09 15.16 -4.51
C SER A 57 -9.81 15.34 -5.99
N GLN A 58 -9.19 16.45 -6.40
CA GLN A 58 -8.75 16.65 -7.78
C GLN A 58 -7.75 15.55 -8.22
N LEU A 59 -6.75 15.23 -7.40
CA LEU A 59 -5.81 14.13 -7.68
C LEU A 59 -6.52 12.77 -7.79
N LYS A 60 -7.48 12.48 -6.91
CA LYS A 60 -8.29 11.26 -7.00
C LYS A 60 -9.10 11.18 -8.28
N PHE A 61 -9.60 12.32 -8.76
CA PHE A 61 -10.31 12.39 -10.04
C PHE A 61 -9.38 12.07 -11.22
N PHE A 62 -8.15 12.61 -11.22
CA PHE A 62 -7.15 12.25 -12.24
C PHE A 62 -6.80 10.75 -12.22
N GLU A 63 -6.63 10.14 -11.04
CA GLU A 63 -6.42 8.68 -10.95
C GLU A 63 -7.60 7.89 -11.52
N GLN A 64 -8.84 8.37 -11.32
CA GLN A 64 -10.03 7.72 -11.89
C GLN A 64 -10.07 7.85 -13.41
N LEU A 65 -9.72 9.03 -13.95
CA LEU A 65 -9.61 9.23 -15.39
C LEU A 65 -8.56 8.30 -16.02
N GLU A 66 -7.38 8.18 -15.40
CA GLU A 66 -6.33 7.28 -15.87
C GLU A 66 -6.81 5.81 -15.90
N ARG A 67 -7.55 5.37 -14.87
CA ARG A 67 -8.15 4.03 -14.84
C ARG A 67 -9.15 3.84 -15.97
N LEU A 68 -10.00 4.83 -16.25
CA LEU A 68 -10.98 4.76 -17.35
C LEU A 68 -10.30 4.75 -18.71
N GLU A 69 -9.26 5.56 -18.91
CA GLU A 69 -8.49 5.55 -20.16
C GLU A 69 -7.81 4.20 -20.40
N LYS A 70 -7.23 3.61 -19.35
CA LYS A 70 -6.65 2.26 -19.42
C LYS A 70 -7.70 1.23 -19.80
N GLN A 71 -8.85 1.23 -19.14
CA GLN A 71 -9.95 0.31 -19.47
C GLN A 71 -10.41 0.47 -20.93
N ARG A 72 -10.52 1.70 -21.42
CA ARG A 72 -10.89 1.96 -22.82
C ARG A 72 -9.86 1.39 -23.79
N LYS A 73 -8.56 1.54 -23.51
CA LYS A 73 -7.48 0.98 -24.33
C LYS A 73 -7.50 -0.56 -24.31
N ASP A 74 -7.63 -1.15 -23.13
CA ASP A 74 -7.70 -2.61 -22.97
C ASP A 74 -8.90 -3.20 -23.73
N GLU A 75 -10.06 -2.53 -23.69
CA GLU A 75 -11.25 -2.94 -24.44
C GLU A 75 -11.07 -2.80 -25.94
N GLN A 76 -10.43 -1.72 -26.42
CA GLN A 76 -10.10 -1.55 -27.83
C GLN A 76 -9.15 -2.66 -28.33
N GLU A 77 -8.12 -2.99 -27.56
CA GLU A 77 -7.19 -4.09 -27.89
C GLU A 77 -7.92 -5.44 -27.94
N ARG A 78 -8.82 -5.68 -26.98
CA ARG A 78 -9.68 -6.87 -26.95
C ARG A 78 -10.59 -6.95 -28.17
N GLU A 79 -11.22 -5.84 -28.57
CA GLU A 79 -12.10 -5.79 -29.73
C GLU A 79 -11.34 -6.12 -31.03
N ILE A 80 -10.13 -5.55 -31.20
CA ILE A 80 -9.26 -5.84 -32.35
C ILE A 80 -8.94 -7.33 -32.44
N LEU A 81 -8.55 -7.95 -31.32
CA LEU A 81 -8.25 -9.38 -31.28
C LEU A 81 -9.47 -10.25 -31.60
N LEU A 82 -10.64 -9.92 -31.06
CA LEU A 82 -11.89 -10.62 -31.37
C LEU A 82 -12.30 -10.45 -32.84
N LYS A 83 -12.11 -9.26 -33.42
CA LYS A 83 -12.39 -8.98 -34.83
C LYS A 83 -11.45 -9.78 -35.75
N ALA A 84 -10.15 -9.83 -35.42
CA ALA A 84 -9.18 -10.64 -36.14
C ALA A 84 -9.53 -12.14 -36.10
N ALA A 85 -9.95 -12.65 -34.94
CA ALA A 85 -10.34 -14.06 -34.79
C ALA A 85 -11.60 -14.45 -35.57
N LYS A 86 -12.53 -13.51 -35.79
CA LYS A 86 -13.77 -13.72 -36.58
C LYS A 86 -13.55 -13.64 -38.10
N SER A 87 -12.38 -13.17 -38.56
CA SER A 87 -12.05 -13.09 -39.99
C SER A 87 -11.98 -14.49 -40.61
N ARG A 88 -12.65 -14.68 -41.75
CA ARG A 88 -12.68 -15.94 -42.52
C ARG A 88 -11.75 -15.92 -43.75
N SER A 89 -10.74 -15.03 -43.76
CA SER A 89 -9.77 -14.96 -44.87
C SER A 89 -9.05 -16.30 -45.05
N ARG A 90 -9.03 -16.80 -46.29
CA ARG A 90 -8.56 -18.15 -46.65
C ARG A 90 -7.06 -18.21 -46.98
N GLN A 91 -6.41 -17.04 -47.09
CA GLN A 91 -4.98 -16.89 -47.32
C GLN A 91 -4.38 -16.34 -46.02
N GLU A 92 -3.90 -17.22 -45.13
CA GLU A 92 -3.42 -16.81 -43.80
C GLU A 92 -2.03 -16.18 -43.91
N ASP A 93 -2.00 -14.85 -43.78
CA ASP A 93 -0.81 -14.07 -43.39
C ASP A 93 -0.34 -14.57 -42.00
N PRO A 94 0.94 -14.90 -41.79
CA PRO A 94 1.48 -15.36 -40.50
C PRO A 94 1.12 -14.44 -39.31
N GLU A 95 0.96 -13.14 -39.54
CA GLU A 95 0.52 -12.19 -38.50
C GLU A 95 -0.95 -12.41 -38.09
N GLN A 96 -1.82 -12.80 -39.02
CA GLN A 96 -3.24 -13.06 -38.76
C GLN A 96 -3.45 -14.35 -37.95
N ALA A 97 -2.61 -15.37 -38.19
CA ALA A 97 -2.60 -16.61 -37.39
C ALA A 97 -2.18 -16.34 -35.94
N ARG A 98 -1.16 -15.50 -35.73
CA ARG A 98 -0.71 -15.07 -34.39
C ARG A 98 -1.81 -14.31 -33.63
N LEU A 99 -2.51 -13.38 -34.28
CA LEU A 99 -3.61 -12.64 -33.66
C LEU A 99 -4.76 -13.57 -33.22
N LYS A 100 -5.11 -14.57 -34.06
CA LYS A 100 -6.13 -15.57 -33.73
C LYS A 100 -5.72 -16.48 -32.58
N GLN A 101 -4.44 -16.86 -32.50
CA GLN A 101 -3.89 -17.60 -31.36
C GLN A 101 -3.95 -16.76 -30.08
N LYS A 102 -3.51 -15.50 -30.13
CA LYS A 102 -3.57 -14.55 -29.00
C LYS A 102 -5.00 -14.33 -28.51
N ALA A 103 -5.97 -14.25 -29.43
CA ALA A 103 -7.39 -14.16 -29.08
C ALA A 103 -7.93 -15.40 -28.36
N LYS A 104 -7.53 -16.62 -28.79
CA LYS A 104 -7.91 -17.87 -28.09
C LYS A 104 -7.31 -17.94 -26.69
N GLU A 105 -6.04 -17.56 -26.53
CA GLU A 105 -5.35 -17.51 -25.24
C GLU A 105 -6.03 -16.51 -24.29
N MET A 106 -6.38 -15.32 -24.78
CA MET A 106 -7.13 -14.32 -24.02
C MET A 106 -8.48 -14.86 -23.52
N GLN A 107 -9.26 -15.53 -24.37
CA GLN A 107 -10.53 -16.15 -23.97
C GLN A 107 -10.33 -17.23 -22.90
N GLN A 108 -9.27 -18.05 -23.03
CA GLN A 108 -8.97 -19.08 -22.05
C GLN A 108 -8.57 -18.48 -20.70
N GLN A 109 -7.76 -17.42 -20.71
CA GLN A 109 -7.35 -16.70 -19.51
C GLN A 109 -8.55 -16.03 -18.80
N GLU A 110 -9.48 -15.44 -19.56
CA GLU A 110 -10.70 -14.83 -19.00
C GLU A 110 -11.61 -15.88 -18.34
N LEU A 111 -11.84 -17.01 -19.00
CA LEU A 111 -12.58 -18.14 -18.43
C LEU A 111 -11.91 -18.69 -17.16
N ALA A 112 -10.58 -18.77 -17.15
CA ALA A 112 -9.82 -19.20 -15.99
C ALA A 112 -9.97 -18.20 -14.82
N GLN A 113 -9.93 -16.89 -15.10
CA GLN A 113 -10.16 -15.87 -14.07
C GLN A 113 -11.58 -15.92 -13.51
N MET A 114 -12.61 -16.11 -14.34
CA MET A 114 -13.99 -16.27 -13.87
C MET A 114 -14.11 -17.48 -12.95
N ARG A 115 -13.59 -18.65 -13.37
CA ARG A 115 -13.56 -19.86 -12.52
C ARG A 115 -12.83 -19.63 -11.19
N GLN A 116 -11.72 -18.89 -11.21
CA GLN A 116 -10.99 -18.57 -9.98
C GLN A 116 -11.80 -17.66 -9.05
N ARG A 117 -12.51 -16.67 -9.58
CA ARG A 117 -13.40 -15.79 -8.79
C ARG A 117 -14.54 -16.58 -8.16
N ASP A 118 -15.16 -17.48 -8.92
CA ASP A 118 -16.25 -18.34 -8.44
C ASP A 118 -15.76 -19.31 -7.34
N ALA A 119 -14.57 -19.88 -7.52
CA ALA A 119 -13.92 -20.72 -6.53
C ALA A 119 -13.62 -19.93 -5.23
N ASN A 120 -13.10 -18.70 -5.35
CA ASN A 120 -12.83 -17.83 -4.20
C ASN A 120 -14.11 -17.44 -3.45
N LEU A 121 -15.20 -17.11 -4.16
CA LEU A 121 -16.51 -16.83 -3.56
C LEU A 121 -17.04 -18.05 -2.79
N THR A 122 -16.92 -19.23 -3.39
CA THR A 122 -17.32 -20.50 -2.77
C THR A 122 -16.49 -20.80 -1.52
N ALA A 123 -15.17 -20.56 -1.57
CA ALA A 123 -14.28 -20.74 -0.43
C ALA A 123 -14.61 -19.78 0.72
N LEU A 124 -14.89 -18.50 0.43
CA LEU A 124 -15.31 -17.52 1.45
C LEU A 124 -16.64 -17.92 2.12
N ALA A 125 -17.61 -18.43 1.36
CA ALA A 125 -18.85 -18.96 1.90
C ALA A 125 -18.62 -20.20 2.80
N ALA A 126 -17.68 -21.07 2.41
CA ALA A 126 -17.35 -22.30 3.15
C ALA A 126 -16.55 -22.08 4.43
N ILE A 127 -15.73 -21.01 4.53
CA ILE A 127 -14.93 -20.70 5.73
C ILE A 127 -15.82 -20.45 6.96
N GLY A 128 -17.05 -19.94 6.77
CA GLY A 128 -18.02 -19.72 7.83
C GLY A 128 -17.58 -18.70 8.90
N PRO A 129 -18.49 -18.29 9.82
CA PRO A 129 -18.14 -17.38 10.91
C PRO A 129 -17.14 -18.05 11.85
N ARG A 130 -15.88 -17.59 11.78
CA ARG A 130 -14.79 -18.06 12.64
C ARG A 130 -15.13 -17.77 14.10
N LYS A 131 -15.39 -18.81 14.92
CA LYS A 131 -15.38 -18.69 16.39
C LYS A 131 -14.04 -18.09 16.79
N LYS A 132 -14.03 -16.82 17.22
CA LYS A 132 -12.86 -16.25 17.88
C LYS A 132 -12.65 -17.09 19.15
N ARG A 133 -11.52 -17.81 19.23
CA ARG A 133 -11.07 -18.31 20.53
C ARG A 133 -10.95 -17.09 21.42
N LYS A 134 -11.69 -17.08 22.53
CA LYS A 134 -11.47 -16.09 23.58
C LYS A 134 -10.06 -16.32 24.10
N LEU A 135 -9.17 -15.38 23.81
CA LEU A 135 -7.93 -15.22 24.56
C LEU A 135 -8.34 -14.51 25.85
N ASP A 136 -8.72 -15.28 26.85
CA ASP A 136 -8.79 -14.78 28.22
C ASP A 136 -7.33 -14.68 28.72
N SER A 137 -6.90 -13.45 28.96
CA SER A 137 -5.71 -13.06 29.75
C SER A 137 -6.20 -12.72 31.18
N PRO A 138 -5.39 -12.64 32.26
CA PRO A 138 -3.96 -12.93 32.47
C PRO A 138 -3.66 -13.84 33.71
N GLY A 139 -2.42 -14.33 33.81
CA GLY A 139 -1.76 -14.55 35.11
C GLY A 139 -1.65 -16.00 35.63
N LEU A 140 -0.41 -16.51 35.70
CA LEU A 140 0.06 -17.21 36.90
C LEU A 140 1.60 -17.19 36.96
N LEU A 141 2.13 -16.39 37.88
CA LEU A 141 3.45 -16.56 38.47
C LEU A 141 3.44 -17.88 39.25
N THR A 142 4.29 -18.83 38.88
CA THR A 142 4.80 -19.84 39.81
C THR A 142 6.27 -20.09 39.50
N ILE A 143 7.13 -19.44 40.29
CA ILE A 143 8.53 -19.83 40.44
C ILE A 143 8.53 -20.95 41.49
N GLY A 144 8.74 -22.20 41.07
CA GLY A 144 9.36 -23.22 41.92
C GLY A 144 10.88 -22.99 41.87
N GLY A 145 11.68 -23.28 42.87
CA GLY A 145 11.56 -24.26 43.94
C GLY A 145 12.94 -24.89 44.05
N GLU A 146 13.74 -24.37 44.99
CA GLU A 146 14.97 -24.85 45.65
C GLU A 146 15.89 -23.66 46.00
#